data_AF-U1PRG7-F1
#
_entry.id   AF-U1PRG7-F1
#
_cell.length_a   1.000
_cell.length_b   1.000
_cell.length_c   1.000
_cell.angle_alpha   90.00
_cell.angle_beta   90.00
_cell.angle_gamma   90.00
#
_symmetry.space_group_name_H-M   'P 1'
#
loop_
_entity.id
_entity.type
_entity.pdbx_description
1 polymer ?
#
loop_
_entity_poly.entity_id
_entity_poly.type
_entity_poly.pdbx_seq_one_letter_code
_entity_poly.pdbx_strand_id
1 'polypeptide(L)'
;MGLALVLVTGLVATLSGGVAPTYRDRAGAALAERELVAAATHVQRAVPPTGQWVRVERRVPLPDRIRGEQYRVVTDGPRLRLAHPNPAVAATTRLTLPARVVEVTGAWHSTDQSVVVVESTTDGLAVRLRGGGV
;
A
#
# COMPACT_ATOMS: atom_id res chain seq x y z
N MET A 1 -19.20 -58.58 9.99
CA MET A 1 -17.94 -58.09 10.60
C MET A 1 -17.71 -56.69 10.05
N GLY A 2 -17.73 -55.58 10.79
CA GLY A 2 -17.86 -55.32 12.21
C GLY A 2 -17.88 -53.80 12.46
N LEU A 3 -18.09 -53.42 13.73
CA LEU A 3 -17.88 -52.10 14.37
C LEU A 3 -18.76 -50.96 13.84
N ALA A 4 -19.84 -50.51 14.49
CA ALA A 4 -20.03 -50.12 15.90
C ALA A 4 -18.99 -49.11 16.42
N LEU A 5 -19.36 -47.82 16.39
CA LEU A 5 -18.91 -46.66 17.22
C LEU A 5 -19.65 -45.42 16.66
N VAL A 6 -20.83 -45.02 17.16
CA VAL A 6 -21.11 -44.22 18.38
C VAL A 6 -20.45 -42.83 18.39
N LEU A 7 -21.26 -41.83 18.77
CA LEU A 7 -21.05 -40.39 19.08
C LEU A 7 -21.44 -39.42 17.94
N VAL A 8 -22.66 -38.86 17.91
CA VAL A 8 -23.29 -37.85 18.79
C VAL A 8 -22.68 -36.45 18.62
N THR A 9 -23.56 -35.47 18.36
CA THR A 9 -23.44 -33.99 18.45
C THR A 9 -22.52 -33.28 17.43
N GLY A 10 -22.92 -32.22 16.73
CA GLY A 10 -24.15 -31.42 16.76
C GLY A 10 -24.03 -30.19 15.84
N LEU A 11 -25.19 -29.53 15.64
CA LEU A 11 -25.40 -28.15 15.21
C LEU A 11 -24.89 -27.67 13.82
N VAL A 12 -25.87 -27.36 12.97
CA VAL A 12 -25.99 -26.10 12.22
C VAL A 12 -24.82 -25.73 11.31
N ALA A 13 -24.96 -26.05 10.01
CA ALA A 13 -24.32 -25.25 8.97
C ALA A 13 -25.20 -25.14 7.71
N THR A 14 -26.51 -24.95 7.88
CA THR A 14 -27.43 -24.56 6.80
C THR A 14 -27.39 -23.06 6.47
N LEU A 15 -26.46 -22.29 7.06
CA LEU A 15 -26.34 -20.84 6.87
C LEU A 15 -24.87 -20.43 6.68
N SER A 16 -24.34 -20.46 5.46
CA SER A 16 -23.19 -19.59 5.08
C SER A 16 -23.06 -19.39 3.56
N GLY A 17 -24.14 -19.58 2.81
CA GLY A 17 -24.29 -18.87 1.54
C GLY A 17 -24.69 -17.42 1.83
N GLY A 18 -23.82 -16.45 1.54
CA GLY A 18 -24.31 -15.15 1.06
C GLY A 18 -23.95 -13.84 1.78
N VAL A 19 -23.13 -13.77 2.84
CA VAL A 19 -22.87 -12.47 3.53
C VAL A 19 -21.44 -12.18 4.02
N ALA A 20 -20.44 -13.03 3.74
CA ALA A 20 -19.06 -12.80 4.21
C ALA A 20 -18.10 -11.94 3.35
N PRO A 21 -18.36 -11.56 2.07
CA PRO A 21 -17.41 -10.72 1.31
C PRO A 21 -17.35 -9.28 1.84
N THR A 22 -18.51 -8.65 2.03
CA THR A 22 -18.62 -7.21 2.32
C THR A 22 -18.06 -6.79 3.67
N TYR A 23 -18.03 -7.69 4.66
CA TYR A 23 -17.42 -7.40 5.96
C TYR A 23 -15.88 -7.45 5.90
N ARG A 24 -15.30 -8.38 5.12
CA ARG A 24 -13.85 -8.43 4.88
C ARG A 24 -13.38 -7.28 4.00
N ASP A 25 -14.19 -6.88 3.01
CA ASP A 25 -13.88 -5.74 2.15
C ASP A 25 -13.91 -4.41 2.93
N ARG A 26 -14.88 -4.23 3.85
CA ARG A 26 -14.92 -3.05 4.73
C ARG A 26 -13.81 -3.03 5.77
N ALA A 27 -13.47 -4.18 6.35
CA ALA A 27 -12.34 -4.28 7.28
C ALA A 27 -11.02 -3.99 6.57
N GLY A 28 -10.84 -4.48 5.33
CA GLY A 28 -9.67 -4.18 4.50
C GLY A 28 -9.57 -2.71 4.12
N ALA A 29 -10.69 -2.06 3.78
CA ALA A 29 -10.72 -0.63 3.48
C ALA A 29 -10.34 0.23 4.71
N ALA A 30 -10.88 -0.10 5.88
CA ALA A 30 -10.57 0.60 7.12
C ALA A 30 -9.08 0.43 7.54
N LEU A 31 -8.52 -0.77 7.32
CA LEU A 31 -7.10 -1.02 7.58
C LEU A 31 -6.21 -0.23 6.61
N ALA A 32 -6.56 -0.23 5.31
CA ALA A 32 -5.82 0.49 4.28
C ALA A 32 -5.80 2.00 4.55
N GLU A 33 -6.92 2.59 4.97
CA GLU A 33 -7.01 4.01 5.29
C GLU A 33 -6.12 4.38 6.48
N ARG A 34 -6.09 3.54 7.52
CA ARG A 34 -5.25 3.75 8.70
C ARG A 34 -3.75 3.68 8.39
N GLU A 35 -3.35 2.69 7.60
CA GLU A 35 -1.95 2.56 7.16
C GLU A 35 -1.54 3.71 6.24
N LEU A 36 -2.46 4.19 5.37
CA LEU A 36 -2.20 5.34 4.50
C LEU A 36 -1.96 6.61 5.30
N VAL A 37 -2.74 6.85 6.36
CA VAL A 37 -2.58 8.00 7.26
C VAL A 37 -1.26 7.91 8.05
N ALA A 38 -0.88 6.70 8.48
CA ALA A 38 0.40 6.47 9.15
C ALA A 38 1.59 6.74 8.21
N ALA A 39 1.52 6.24 6.98
CA ALA A 39 2.53 6.48 5.96
C ALA A 39 2.66 7.97 5.62
N ALA A 40 1.54 8.68 5.46
CA ALA A 40 1.53 10.12 5.22
C ALA A 40 2.20 10.90 6.36
N THR A 41 1.89 10.55 7.61
CA THR A 41 2.53 11.15 8.80
C THR A 41 4.03 10.91 8.81
N HIS A 42 4.47 9.72 8.40
CA HIS A 42 5.88 9.36 8.33
C HIS A 42 6.61 10.18 7.24
N VAL A 43 6.00 10.33 6.06
CA VAL A 43 6.52 11.18 4.98
C VAL A 43 6.62 12.63 5.43
N GLN A 44 5.60 13.17 6.09
CA GLN A 44 5.59 14.55 6.58
C GLN A 44 6.71 14.82 7.60
N ARG A 45 6.95 13.87 8.52
CA ARG A 45 8.08 13.94 9.47
C ARG A 45 9.44 13.73 8.83
N ALA A 46 9.49 13.18 7.62
CA ALA A 46 10.73 12.98 6.87
C ALA A 46 11.28 14.30 6.34
N VAL A 47 10.40 15.28 6.12
CA VAL A 47 10.80 16.53 5.49
C VAL A 47 11.32 17.49 6.55
N PRO A 48 12.62 17.83 6.54
CA PRO A 48 13.16 18.79 7.49
C PRO A 48 12.49 20.15 7.31
N PRO A 49 12.21 20.89 8.40
CA PRO A 49 11.60 22.21 8.31
C PRO A 49 12.53 23.24 7.64
N THR A 50 13.82 22.96 7.49
CA THR A 50 14.81 23.89 6.93
C THR A 50 16.02 23.12 6.35
N GLY A 51 16.44 23.49 5.14
CA GLY A 51 17.64 22.95 4.48
C GLY A 51 17.59 23.20 2.97
N GLN A 52 18.61 23.86 2.40
CA GLN A 52 18.64 24.18 0.97
C GLN A 52 18.89 22.93 0.11
N TRP A 53 19.67 21.97 0.59
CA TRP A 53 20.02 20.76 -0.17
C TRP A 53 19.71 19.52 0.68
N VAL A 54 18.59 18.86 0.39
CA VAL A 54 18.13 17.71 1.19
C VAL A 54 17.97 16.49 0.28
N ARG A 55 18.73 15.43 0.58
CA ARG A 55 18.46 14.08 0.09
C ARG A 55 17.87 13.26 1.22
N VAL A 56 16.57 12.96 1.16
CA VAL A 56 15.90 12.09 2.14
C VAL A 56 15.56 10.77 1.48
N GLU A 57 16.04 9.68 2.05
CA GLU A 57 15.66 8.33 1.64
C GLU A 57 14.78 7.69 2.72
N ARG A 58 13.58 7.24 2.35
CA ARG A 58 12.66 6.58 3.28
C ARG A 58 12.13 5.28 2.70
N ARG A 59 12.28 4.20 3.46
CA ARG A 59 11.68 2.91 3.15
C ARG A 59 10.19 2.95 3.47
N VAL A 60 9.39 2.42 2.56
CA VAL A 60 7.94 2.27 2.75
C VAL A 60 7.64 0.79 2.91
N PRO A 61 7.09 0.36 4.06
CA PRO A 61 6.68 -1.02 4.23
C PRO A 61 5.46 -1.27 3.35
N LEU A 62 5.66 -2.03 2.27
CA LEU A 62 4.59 -2.53 1.41
C LEU A 62 4.63 -4.06 1.47
N PRO A 63 3.47 -4.73 1.52
CA PRO A 63 3.43 -6.19 1.46
C PRO A 63 3.90 -6.70 0.09
N ASP A 64 4.58 -7.85 0.08
CA ASP A 64 5.11 -8.42 -1.15
C ASP A 64 4.01 -8.81 -2.15
N ARG A 65 2.81 -9.12 -1.63
CA ARG A 65 1.64 -9.58 -2.39
C ARG A 65 0.34 -9.05 -1.82
N ILE A 66 -0.60 -8.73 -2.70
CA ILE A 66 -2.00 -8.49 -2.35
C ILE A 66 -2.83 -9.57 -3.06
N ARG A 67 -3.74 -10.23 -2.35
CA ARG A 67 -4.47 -11.42 -2.86
C ARG A 67 -3.56 -12.52 -3.46
N GLY A 68 -2.33 -12.65 -2.96
CA GLY A 68 -1.36 -13.62 -3.45
C GLY A 68 -0.66 -13.22 -4.75
N GLU A 69 -0.99 -12.06 -5.32
CA GLU A 69 -0.42 -11.56 -6.57
C GLU A 69 0.54 -10.40 -6.32
N GLN A 70 1.53 -10.28 -7.20
CA GLN A 70 2.45 -9.16 -7.23
C GLN A 70 1.75 -7.94 -7.84
N TYR A 71 2.20 -6.75 -7.48
CA TYR A 71 1.61 -5.50 -7.94
C TYR A 71 2.66 -4.42 -8.15
N ARG A 72 2.27 -3.35 -8.87
CA ARG A 72 3.11 -2.20 -9.13
C ARG A 72 2.46 -0.94 -8.60
N VAL A 73 3.23 -0.07 -7.95
CA VAL A 73 2.81 1.28 -7.62
C VAL A 73 3.48 2.23 -8.60
N VAL A 74 2.70 3.08 -9.27
CA VAL A 74 3.19 4.06 -10.25
C VAL A 74 2.73 5.46 -9.89
N THR A 75 3.58 6.45 -10.15
CA THR A 75 3.22 7.86 -10.05
C THR A 75 2.40 8.28 -11.27
N ASP A 76 1.35 9.06 -11.05
CA ASP A 76 0.52 9.71 -12.06
C ASP A 76 0.33 11.19 -11.65
N GLY A 77 1.36 12.00 -11.93
CA GLY A 77 1.45 13.39 -11.45
C GLY A 77 1.35 13.47 -9.92
N PRO A 78 0.37 14.18 -9.34
CA PRO A 78 0.18 14.27 -7.89
C PRO A 78 -0.57 13.05 -7.30
N ARG A 79 -0.69 11.94 -8.04
CA ARG A 79 -1.39 10.73 -7.60
C ARG A 79 -0.45 9.53 -7.59
N LEU A 80 -0.74 8.59 -6.69
CA LEU A 80 -0.20 7.25 -6.74
C LEU A 80 -1.29 6.29 -7.17
N ARG A 81 -0.96 5.43 -8.14
CA ARG A 81 -1.84 4.37 -8.62
C ARG A 81 -1.20 3.02 -8.32
N LEU A 82 -1.96 2.16 -7.66
CA LEU A 82 -1.66 0.75 -7.50
C LEU A 82 -2.25 0.00 -8.70
N ALA A 83 -1.37 -0.52 -9.55
CA ALA A 83 -1.71 -1.41 -10.64
C ALA A 83 -1.59 -2.86 -10.16
N HIS A 84 -2.72 -3.55 -10.13
CA HIS A 84 -2.82 -4.95 -9.73
C HIS A 84 -3.40 -5.78 -10.88
N PRO A 85 -2.98 -7.04 -11.09
CA PRO A 85 -3.53 -7.91 -12.13
C PRO A 85 -5.05 -8.06 -12.05
N ASN A 86 -5.58 -8.12 -10.83
CA ASN A 86 -7.00 -8.00 -10.56
C ASN A 86 -7.43 -6.51 -10.46
N PRO A 87 -8.27 -5.99 -11.38
CA PRO A 87 -8.69 -4.59 -11.39
C PRO A 87 -9.54 -4.21 -10.17
N ALA A 88 -10.20 -5.17 -9.51
CA ALA A 88 -10.93 -4.91 -8.26
C ALA A 88 -10.00 -4.54 -7.09
N VAL A 89 -8.69 -4.75 -7.25
CA VAL A 89 -7.64 -4.41 -6.26
C VAL A 89 -6.88 -3.14 -6.67
N ALA A 90 -7.10 -2.63 -7.88
CA ALA A 90 -6.48 -1.38 -8.30
C ALA A 90 -6.99 -0.23 -7.43
N ALA A 91 -6.07 0.63 -6.99
CA ALA A 91 -6.37 1.76 -6.12
C ALA A 91 -5.66 3.01 -6.61
N THR A 92 -6.23 4.18 -6.34
CA THR A 92 -5.58 5.47 -6.65
C THR A 92 -5.77 6.40 -5.47
N THR A 93 -4.71 7.10 -5.07
CA THR A 93 -4.75 8.11 -4.01
C THR A 93 -4.00 9.38 -4.42
N ARG A 94 -4.42 10.52 -3.85
CA ARG A 94 -3.75 11.80 -4.06
C ARG A 94 -2.65 11.98 -3.03
N LEU A 95 -1.51 12.51 -3.48
CA LEU A 95 -0.42 12.91 -2.60
C LEU A 95 -0.65 14.36 -2.17
N THR A 96 -0.72 14.60 -0.86
CA THR A 96 -0.73 15.95 -0.30
C THR A 96 0.71 16.40 -0.06
N LEU A 97 1.37 16.87 -1.13
CA LEU A 97 2.76 17.33 -1.08
C LEU A 97 2.80 18.84 -0.86
N PRO A 98 3.84 19.37 -0.17
CA PRO A 98 4.01 20.80 -0.06
C PRO A 98 4.26 21.44 -1.43
N ALA A 99 3.86 22.70 -1.61
CA ALA A 99 3.91 23.42 -2.90
C ALA A 99 5.32 23.53 -3.52
N ARG A 100 6.38 23.33 -2.73
CA ARG A 100 7.77 23.26 -3.21
C ARG A 100 8.09 21.98 -3.97
N VAL A 101 7.24 20.95 -3.92
CA VAL A 101 7.44 19.73 -4.72
C VAL A 101 6.94 19.99 -6.12
N VAL A 102 7.87 20.01 -7.07
CA VAL A 102 7.61 20.32 -8.47
C VAL A 102 7.45 19.07 -9.33
N GLU A 103 7.97 17.93 -8.85
CA GLU A 103 7.99 16.69 -9.62
C GLU A 103 7.81 15.47 -8.71
N VAL A 104 7.01 14.50 -9.18
CA VAL A 104 6.87 13.18 -8.57
C VAL A 104 6.92 12.13 -9.66
N THR A 105 7.94 11.28 -9.65
CA THR A 105 8.16 10.27 -10.69
C THR A 105 8.61 8.93 -10.13
N GLY A 106 8.46 7.87 -10.94
CA GLY A 106 8.98 6.54 -10.65
C GLY A 106 7.91 5.49 -10.36
N ALA A 107 8.37 4.31 -9.95
CA ALA A 107 7.51 3.19 -9.65
C ALA A 107 8.16 2.25 -8.63
N TRP A 108 7.33 1.48 -7.94
CA TRP A 108 7.74 0.37 -7.10
C TRP A 108 7.14 -0.93 -7.61
N HIS A 109 7.92 -2.00 -7.50
CA HIS A 109 7.43 -3.36 -7.61
C HIS A 109 7.26 -3.94 -6.21
N SER A 110 6.21 -4.73 -5.99
CA SER A 110 5.93 -5.28 -4.65
C SER A 110 7.02 -6.22 -4.14
N THR A 111 7.83 -6.82 -5.03
CA THR A 111 8.97 -7.67 -4.66
C THR A 111 10.26 -6.92 -4.35
N ASP A 112 10.29 -5.62 -4.65
CA ASP A 112 11.48 -4.80 -4.47
C ASP A 112 11.34 -3.98 -3.21
N GLN A 113 12.46 -3.61 -2.60
CA GLN A 113 12.41 -2.70 -1.46
C GLN A 113 11.86 -1.35 -1.92
N SER A 114 10.73 -0.91 -1.37
CA SER A 114 10.10 0.34 -1.80
C SER A 114 10.79 1.54 -1.15
N VAL A 115 11.54 2.32 -1.93
CA VAL A 115 12.30 3.49 -1.46
C VAL A 115 11.78 4.78 -2.08
N VAL A 116 11.48 5.77 -1.25
CA VAL A 116 11.25 7.17 -1.68
C VAL A 116 12.57 7.91 -1.55
N VAL A 117 12.98 8.60 -2.61
CA VAL A 117 14.09 9.54 -2.61
C VAL A 117 13.55 10.94 -2.85
N VAL A 118 13.80 11.87 -1.93
CA VAL A 118 13.48 13.29 -2.08
C VAL A 118 14.79 14.03 -2.33
N GLU A 119 14.89 14.79 -3.41
CA GLU A 119 16.08 15.54 -3.80
C GLU A 119 15.70 17.01 -4.06
N SER A 120 16.56 17.95 -3.64
CA SER A 120 16.42 19.36 -4.04
C SER A 120 16.84 19.56 -5.51
N THR A 121 16.07 20.34 -6.25
CA THR A 121 16.37 20.80 -7.61
C THR A 121 16.46 22.33 -7.65
N THR A 122 16.84 22.88 -8.79
CA THR A 122 16.87 24.33 -9.00
C THR A 122 15.48 24.97 -8.84
N ASP A 123 14.43 24.23 -9.19
CA ASP A 123 13.03 24.72 -9.22
C ASP A 123 12.24 24.35 -7.96
N GLY A 124 12.77 23.50 -7.08
CA GLY A 124 12.09 23.06 -5.87
C GLY A 124 12.57 21.70 -5.35
N LEU A 125 11.64 20.80 -5.03
CA LEU A 125 11.92 19.44 -4.62
C LEU A 125 11.38 18.45 -5.67
N ALA A 126 12.16 17.43 -5.98
CA ALA A 126 11.76 16.28 -6.78
C ALA A 126 11.62 15.04 -5.88
N VAL A 127 10.53 14.30 -6.05
CA VAL A 127 10.28 13.04 -5.35
C VAL A 127 10.37 11.89 -6.35
N ARG A 128 11.21 10.89 -6.04
CA ARG A 128 11.44 9.72 -6.88
C ARG A 128 11.13 8.44 -6.15
N LEU A 129 10.29 7.60 -6.74
CA LEU A 129 10.02 6.24 -6.27
C LEU A 129 10.99 5.28 -6.97
N ARG A 130 11.81 4.57 -6.19
CA ARG A 130 12.78 3.61 -6.69
C ARG A 130 12.65 2.27 -5.95
N GLY A 131 12.81 1.17 -6.67
CA GLY A 131 13.07 -0.13 -6.07
C GLY A 131 14.51 -0.17 -5.55
N GLY A 132 14.69 -0.53 -4.27
CA GLY A 132 15.99 -0.84 -3.70
C GLY A 132 16.32 -2.30 -3.99
N GLY A 133 17.45 -2.52 -4.67
CA GLY A 133 18.03 -3.85 -4.80
C GLY A 133 18.41 -4.41 -3.43
N VAL A 134 18.15 -5.70 -3.24
CA VAL A 134 18.67 -6.50 -2.13
C VAL A 134 20.17 -6.73 -2.26
#